data_AF-A0ABD0K8A1-F1
#
_entry.id   AF-A0ABD0K8A1-F1
#
_cell.length_a   1.000
_cell.length_b   1.000
_cell.length_c   1.000
_cell.angle_alpha   90.00
_cell.angle_beta   90.00
_cell.angle_gamma   90.00
#
_symmetry.space_group_name_H-M   'P 1'
#
loop_
_entity.id
_entity.type
_entity.pdbx_description
1 polymer ?
#
loop_
_entity_poly.entity_id
_entity_poly.type
_entity_poly.pdbx_seq_one_letter_code
_entity_poly.pdbx_strand_id
1 'polypeptide(L)'
;MADLKKVACAEVDKMAAELNELSQKIWARPELNFEEHYAHQVLTDFLEARGFNVERRYKLETAFRATWGGETTGLPNVAILCEYDALPEIGHACGHNLIAELGVAAGLGVKAAMQAAGRPLGKLTVLGTPAEEGGGGKVKLIDQQAFDDVDAALMAHPAPFHDTRPAILAYVGYALTVLGSPAEEGGGGKVKMIEAGVFDDVDVAMMAHPAPFHDTRIVMLARLSVTVTYRGKASHASGFPWEGVNALDAAVMCYQSVSNLRQQFKPTWRVHGIISKGGTKPNIIPDNTELIYYLRAPTETELWLLRDKVFKCFEAAATATGCTMETALHEAHYSNLINNNTLADLYDVNAATLGVNMEDTFGGKAAGSTDMGNVSHVVPSIHPMYTLNCQALNHQREFTAVAGAPEAQPYTLAQGKALAMTALDVMTSPDLLAKVKADFEKDKQNP
;
A
#
# COMPACT_ATOMS: atom_id res chain seq x y z
N MET A 1 4.26 54.20 -19.11
CA MET A 1 3.54 53.04 -18.54
C MET A 1 3.00 53.46 -17.19
N ALA A 2 1.73 53.20 -16.90
CA ALA A 2 1.17 53.42 -15.57
C ALA A 2 1.91 52.54 -14.55
N ASP A 3 2.10 53.05 -13.34
CA ASP A 3 2.56 52.24 -12.21
C ASP A 3 1.41 51.32 -11.80
N LEU A 4 1.41 50.09 -12.33
CA LEU A 4 0.32 49.13 -12.18
C LEU A 4 0.01 48.79 -10.73
N LYS A 5 1.02 48.84 -9.84
CA LYS A 5 0.82 48.62 -8.41
C LYS A 5 0.00 49.76 -7.79
N LYS A 6 0.29 51.02 -8.16
CA LYS A 6 -0.50 52.16 -7.71
C LYS A 6 -1.92 52.14 -8.26
N VAL A 7 -2.12 51.68 -9.50
CA VAL A 7 -3.47 51.49 -10.07
C VAL A 7 -4.25 50.47 -9.27
N ALA A 8 -3.64 49.31 -8.95
CA ALA A 8 -4.29 48.29 -8.14
C ALA A 8 -4.68 48.82 -6.75
N CYS A 9 -3.75 49.48 -6.04
CA CYS A 9 -4.03 50.07 -4.73
C CYS A 9 -5.14 51.13 -4.80
N ALA A 10 -5.09 52.04 -5.77
CA ALA A 10 -6.09 53.09 -5.92
C ALA A 10 -7.49 52.54 -6.20
N GLU A 11 -7.61 51.45 -6.96
CA GLU A 11 -8.92 50.81 -7.17
C GLU A 11 -9.42 50.15 -5.88
N VAL A 12 -8.56 49.49 -5.10
CA VAL A 12 -8.95 48.93 -3.80
C VAL A 12 -9.41 50.03 -2.84
N ASP A 13 -8.65 51.12 -2.73
CA ASP A 13 -9.00 52.26 -1.86
C ASP A 13 -10.34 52.90 -2.27
N LYS A 14 -10.58 53.03 -3.57
CA LYS A 14 -11.85 53.52 -4.12
C LYS A 14 -13.03 52.59 -3.78
N MET A 15 -12.81 51.28 -3.77
CA MET A 15 -13.85 50.27 -3.52
C MET A 15 -14.06 49.95 -2.03
N ALA A 16 -13.30 50.58 -1.13
CA ALA A 16 -13.23 50.22 0.30
C ALA A 16 -14.60 50.19 1.00
N ALA A 17 -15.49 51.15 0.72
CA ALA A 17 -16.82 51.18 1.35
C ALA A 17 -17.70 49.99 0.93
N GLU A 18 -17.65 49.62 -0.35
CA GLU A 18 -18.44 48.51 -0.89
C GLU A 18 -17.84 47.14 -0.50
N LEU A 19 -16.52 47.06 -0.37
CA LEU A 19 -15.82 45.88 0.15
C LEU A 19 -16.16 45.63 1.63
N ASN A 20 -16.17 46.69 2.44
CA ASN A 20 -16.61 46.59 3.83
C ASN A 20 -18.10 46.17 3.90
N GLU A 21 -18.97 46.72 3.06
CA GLU A 21 -20.37 46.29 3.01
C GLU A 21 -20.52 44.81 2.62
N LEU A 22 -19.72 44.34 1.66
CA LEU A 22 -19.65 42.93 1.26
C LEU A 22 -19.27 42.03 2.45
N SER A 23 -18.21 42.39 3.16
CA SER A 23 -17.74 41.71 4.36
C SER A 23 -18.78 41.69 5.47
N GLN A 24 -19.43 42.82 5.74
CA GLN A 24 -20.47 42.94 6.76
C GLN A 24 -21.70 42.10 6.45
N LYS A 25 -22.08 41.97 5.16
CA LYS A 25 -23.17 41.07 4.75
C LYS A 25 -22.88 39.62 5.11
N ILE A 26 -21.67 39.14 4.79
CA ILE A 26 -21.22 37.78 5.12
C ILE A 26 -21.14 37.60 6.64
N TRP A 27 -20.47 38.53 7.33
CA TRP A 27 -20.29 38.49 8.78
C TRP A 27 -21.62 38.42 9.55
N ALA A 28 -22.63 39.18 9.12
CA ALA A 28 -23.94 39.23 9.77
C ALA A 28 -24.78 37.95 9.60
N ARG A 29 -24.40 37.04 8.70
CA ARG A 29 -25.11 35.79 8.41
C ARG A 29 -24.11 34.64 8.32
N PRO A 30 -23.58 34.18 9.47
CA PRO A 30 -22.63 33.07 9.48
C PRO A 30 -23.32 31.78 9.00
N GLU A 31 -22.72 31.11 8.03
CA GLU A 31 -23.17 29.83 7.49
C GLU A 31 -22.05 28.80 7.64
N LEU A 32 -22.41 27.56 7.99
CA LEU A 32 -21.44 26.51 8.26
C LEU A 32 -20.84 25.93 6.98
N ASN A 33 -19.80 25.13 7.16
CA ASN A 33 -19.14 24.41 6.07
C ASN A 33 -20.14 23.66 5.17
N PHE A 34 -20.01 23.86 3.86
CA PHE A 34 -20.91 23.34 2.80
C PHE A 34 -22.34 23.90 2.76
N GLU A 35 -22.71 24.77 3.69
CA GLU A 35 -24.03 25.41 3.77
C GLU A 35 -23.93 26.92 3.48
N GLU A 36 -22.77 27.40 3.04
CA GLU A 36 -22.47 28.83 2.87
C GLU A 36 -23.06 29.46 1.59
N HIS A 37 -24.36 29.23 1.38
CA HIS A 37 -25.13 29.62 0.20
C HIS A 37 -25.36 31.13 0.07
N TYR A 38 -25.64 31.83 1.17
CA TYR A 38 -25.81 33.29 1.16
C TYR A 38 -24.48 33.99 0.92
N ALA A 39 -23.42 33.58 1.62
CA ALA A 39 -22.09 34.14 1.41
C ALA A 39 -21.61 33.93 -0.04
N HIS A 40 -21.81 32.72 -0.56
CA HIS A 40 -21.59 32.37 -1.96
C HIS A 40 -22.35 33.27 -2.94
N GLN A 41 -23.66 33.43 -2.73
CA GLN A 41 -24.50 34.26 -3.59
C GLN A 41 -24.01 35.71 -3.60
N VAL A 42 -23.76 36.27 -2.42
CA VAL A 42 -23.31 37.66 -2.25
C VAL A 42 -21.97 37.91 -2.95
N LEU A 43 -21.02 36.98 -2.83
CA LEU A 43 -19.71 37.08 -3.48
C LEU A 43 -19.81 36.98 -5.00
N THR A 44 -20.59 36.02 -5.50
CA THR A 44 -20.76 35.81 -6.94
C THR A 44 -21.51 36.96 -7.61
N ASP A 45 -22.58 37.46 -7.00
CA ASP A 45 -23.31 38.65 -7.45
C ASP A 45 -22.39 39.87 -7.52
N PHE A 46 -21.56 40.07 -6.50
CA PHE A 46 -20.63 41.20 -6.42
C PHE A 46 -19.59 41.17 -7.54
N LEU A 47 -18.98 40.02 -7.80
CA LEU A 47 -17.98 39.83 -8.85
C LEU A 47 -18.56 39.95 -10.26
N GLU A 48 -19.76 39.38 -10.51
CA GLU A 48 -20.46 39.51 -11.79
C GLU A 48 -20.84 40.97 -12.08
N ALA A 49 -21.37 41.70 -11.08
CA ALA A 49 -21.68 43.11 -11.22
C ALA A 49 -20.45 43.97 -11.58
N ARG A 50 -19.25 43.46 -11.27
CA ARG A 50 -17.97 44.08 -11.63
C ARG A 50 -17.36 43.47 -12.88
N GLY A 51 -18.09 42.65 -13.62
CA GLY A 51 -17.73 42.13 -14.93
C GLY A 51 -16.72 40.99 -14.90
N PHE A 52 -16.57 40.25 -13.79
CA PHE A 52 -15.88 38.96 -13.87
C PHE A 52 -16.74 37.93 -14.60
N ASN A 53 -16.10 36.99 -15.29
CA ASN A 53 -16.80 35.79 -15.76
C ASN A 53 -16.89 34.78 -14.61
N VAL A 54 -18.07 34.61 -14.03
CA VAL A 54 -18.27 33.83 -12.80
C VAL A 54 -18.98 32.52 -13.11
N GLU A 55 -18.30 31.41 -12.82
CA GLU A 55 -18.91 30.10 -12.72
C GLU A 55 -19.34 29.88 -11.27
N ARG A 56 -20.63 30.05 -11.00
CA ARG A 56 -21.14 30.08 -9.63
C ARG A 56 -20.99 28.76 -8.90
N ARG A 57 -21.26 27.61 -9.50
CA ARG A 57 -21.19 26.30 -8.81
C ARG A 57 -20.05 25.47 -9.37
N TYR A 58 -18.83 25.88 -9.07
CA TYR A 58 -17.63 25.29 -9.62
C TYR A 58 -17.17 24.11 -8.78
N LYS A 59 -17.39 22.88 -9.26
CA LYS A 59 -16.97 21.59 -8.66
C LYS A 59 -17.64 21.23 -7.31
N LEU A 60 -17.93 22.21 -6.47
CA LEU A 60 -18.73 22.07 -5.25
C LEU A 60 -19.92 23.05 -5.31
N GLU A 61 -20.97 22.76 -4.55
CA GLU A 61 -22.23 23.54 -4.59
C GLU A 61 -22.04 25.00 -4.18
N THR A 62 -21.25 25.25 -3.14
CA THR A 62 -20.95 26.58 -2.61
C THR A 62 -19.55 27.07 -2.99
N ALA A 63 -18.86 26.42 -3.93
CA ALA A 63 -17.60 26.94 -4.51
C ALA A 63 -17.88 27.68 -5.81
N PHE A 64 -17.14 28.76 -6.09
CA PHE A 64 -17.26 29.51 -7.34
C PHE A 64 -15.89 29.77 -7.97
N ARG A 65 -15.88 29.99 -9.29
CA ARG A 65 -14.69 30.40 -10.03
C ARG A 65 -14.97 31.66 -10.84
N ALA A 66 -14.41 32.79 -10.41
CA ALA A 66 -14.51 34.06 -11.11
C ALA A 66 -13.22 34.36 -11.87
N THR A 67 -13.30 34.68 -13.16
CA THR A 67 -12.13 34.87 -14.02
C THR A 67 -12.12 36.21 -14.73
N TRP A 68 -10.92 36.71 -15.00
CA TRP A 68 -10.66 37.88 -15.82
C TRP A 68 -9.36 37.71 -16.63
N GLY A 69 -9.32 38.25 -17.85
CA GLY A 69 -8.26 37.94 -18.83
C GLY A 69 -8.63 36.76 -19.73
N GLY A 70 -7.67 36.16 -20.44
CA GLY A 70 -8.01 35.07 -21.37
C GLY A 70 -6.86 34.30 -22.00
N GLU A 71 -5.74 34.95 -22.34
CA GLU A 71 -4.61 34.24 -22.97
C GLU A 71 -3.61 33.78 -21.90
N THR A 72 -3.46 32.46 -21.74
CA THR A 72 -2.50 31.84 -20.80
C THR A 72 -1.30 31.22 -21.52
N THR A 73 -1.26 31.19 -22.85
CA THR A 73 -0.14 30.60 -23.58
C THR A 73 1.13 31.43 -23.36
N GLY A 74 2.01 30.92 -22.49
CA GLY A 74 3.23 31.62 -22.07
C GLY A 74 3.01 32.74 -21.05
N LEU A 75 1.81 32.86 -20.46
CA LEU A 75 1.45 33.87 -19.46
C LEU A 75 0.79 33.21 -18.24
N PRO A 76 1.02 33.73 -17.02
CA PRO A 76 0.57 33.06 -15.81
C PRO A 76 -0.94 33.16 -15.59
N ASN A 77 -1.52 32.14 -14.95
CA ASN A 77 -2.80 32.20 -14.26
C ASN A 77 -2.56 32.27 -12.74
N VAL A 78 -2.89 33.42 -12.14
CA VAL A 78 -2.76 33.62 -10.69
C VAL A 78 -4.14 33.50 -10.05
N ALA A 79 -4.27 32.60 -9.07
CA ALA A 79 -5.45 32.46 -8.24
C ALA A 79 -5.36 33.28 -6.95
N ILE A 80 -6.47 33.89 -6.56
CA ILE A 80 -6.68 34.54 -5.27
C ILE A 80 -7.81 33.78 -4.59
N LEU A 81 -7.55 33.24 -3.40
CA LEU A 81 -8.48 32.37 -2.70
C LEU A 81 -9.37 33.16 -1.74
N CYS A 82 -10.64 32.78 -1.66
CA CYS A 82 -11.62 33.31 -0.72
C CYS A 82 -12.20 32.16 0.13
N GLU A 83 -12.23 32.32 1.45
CA GLU A 83 -12.97 31.46 2.38
C GLU A 83 -14.13 32.25 2.97
N TYR A 84 -15.20 31.56 3.34
CA TYR A 84 -16.43 32.21 3.82
C TYR A 84 -17.36 31.27 4.61
N ASP A 85 -16.87 30.12 5.06
CA ASP A 85 -17.55 29.33 6.10
C ASP A 85 -17.39 29.96 7.48
N ALA A 86 -18.32 29.63 8.37
CA ALA A 86 -18.34 30.03 9.76
C ALA A 86 -18.25 28.80 10.68
N LEU A 87 -17.95 29.06 11.95
CA LEU A 87 -17.89 28.06 12.98
C LEU A 87 -19.25 27.91 13.71
N PRO A 88 -19.59 26.69 14.16
CA PRO A 88 -20.79 26.45 14.97
C PRO A 88 -20.81 27.36 16.20
N GLU A 89 -21.96 27.98 16.46
CA GLU A 89 -22.27 28.81 17.64
C GLU A 89 -21.50 30.15 17.76
N ILE A 90 -20.31 30.28 17.17
CA ILE A 90 -19.43 31.45 17.33
C ILE A 90 -19.28 32.29 16.05
N GLY A 91 -19.89 31.87 14.94
CA GLY A 91 -19.91 32.62 13.69
C GLY A 91 -18.52 32.70 13.03
N HIS A 92 -18.22 33.82 12.36
CA HIS A 92 -16.91 34.04 11.72
C HIS A 92 -15.80 34.40 12.72
N ALA A 93 -15.65 33.60 13.78
CA ALA A 93 -14.62 33.79 14.80
C ALA A 93 -13.18 33.62 14.24
N CYS A 94 -13.03 32.90 13.13
CA CYS A 94 -11.78 32.80 12.37
C CYS A 94 -11.58 33.93 11.34
N GLY A 95 -12.60 34.79 11.16
CA GLY A 95 -12.53 35.96 10.29
C GLY A 95 -12.67 35.67 8.79
N HIS A 96 -13.29 34.55 8.41
CA HIS A 96 -13.45 34.17 6.99
C HIS A 96 -14.21 35.22 6.16
N ASN A 97 -15.10 36.03 6.75
CA ASN A 97 -15.70 37.18 6.07
C ASN A 97 -14.64 38.20 5.56
N LEU A 98 -13.55 38.40 6.31
CA LEU A 98 -12.44 39.26 5.92
C LEU A 98 -11.54 38.59 4.88
N ILE A 99 -11.43 37.26 4.92
CA ILE A 99 -10.73 36.48 3.88
C ILE A 99 -11.45 36.62 2.54
N ALA A 100 -12.78 36.48 2.53
CA ALA A 100 -13.58 36.73 1.35
C ALA A 100 -13.43 38.17 0.82
N GLU A 101 -13.51 39.16 1.71
CA GLU A 101 -13.32 40.58 1.36
C GLU A 101 -11.95 40.84 0.73
N LEU A 102 -10.87 40.35 1.36
CA LEU A 102 -9.51 40.59 0.87
C LEU A 102 -9.27 39.92 -0.49
N GLY A 103 -9.82 38.72 -0.70
CA GLY A 103 -9.67 38.00 -1.96
C GLY A 103 -10.37 38.73 -3.10
N VAL A 104 -11.57 39.24 -2.85
CA VAL A 104 -12.30 40.09 -3.80
C VAL A 104 -11.58 41.42 -4.04
N ALA A 105 -11.08 42.07 -2.99
CA ALA A 105 -10.33 43.33 -3.10
C ALA A 105 -9.08 43.16 -3.97
N ALA A 106 -8.28 42.13 -3.70
CA ALA A 106 -7.09 41.83 -4.48
C ALA A 106 -7.45 41.48 -5.93
N GLY A 107 -8.55 40.76 -6.15
CA GLY A 107 -9.08 40.49 -7.49
C GLY A 107 -9.41 41.78 -8.28
N LEU A 108 -10.09 42.74 -7.64
CA LEU A 108 -10.41 44.02 -8.26
C LEU A 108 -9.17 44.85 -8.59
N GLY A 109 -8.21 44.93 -7.66
CA GLY A 109 -6.95 45.63 -7.86
C GLY A 109 -6.15 45.06 -9.03
N VAL A 110 -5.99 43.73 -9.09
CA VAL A 110 -5.30 43.06 -10.20
C VAL A 110 -6.04 43.27 -11.51
N LYS A 111 -7.37 43.16 -11.53
CA LYS A 111 -8.18 43.45 -12.71
C LYS A 111 -7.96 44.87 -13.24
N ALA A 112 -7.97 45.88 -12.38
CA ALA A 112 -7.73 47.27 -12.78
C ALA A 112 -6.32 47.46 -13.35
N ALA A 113 -5.31 46.84 -12.73
CA ALA A 113 -3.95 46.83 -13.25
C ALA A 113 -3.86 46.15 -14.63
N MET A 114 -4.54 45.02 -14.84
CA MET A 114 -4.59 44.35 -16.14
C MET A 114 -5.24 45.24 -17.22
N GLN A 115 -6.30 45.99 -16.89
CA GLN A 115 -6.93 46.93 -17.81
C GLN A 115 -6.01 48.11 -18.16
N ALA A 116 -5.25 48.62 -17.19
CA ALA A 116 -4.32 49.74 -17.40
C ALA A 116 -3.01 49.36 -18.11
N ALA A 117 -2.67 48.07 -18.18
CA ALA A 117 -1.41 47.59 -18.72
C ALA A 117 -1.25 47.78 -20.23
N GLY A 118 -2.36 47.86 -20.98
CA GLY A 118 -2.35 47.99 -22.44
C GLY A 118 -1.78 46.78 -23.19
N ARG A 119 -1.56 45.65 -22.50
CA ARG A 119 -1.10 44.37 -23.03
C ARG A 119 -1.65 43.20 -22.18
N PRO A 120 -1.74 41.97 -22.72
CA PRO A 120 -2.08 40.80 -21.92
C PRO A 120 -1.05 40.57 -20.80
N LEU A 121 -1.55 40.29 -19.58
CA LEU A 121 -0.73 39.92 -18.43
C LEU A 121 -0.97 38.47 -17.96
N GLY A 122 -1.85 37.74 -18.65
CA GLY A 122 -2.27 36.39 -18.30
C GLY A 122 -3.72 36.32 -17.85
N LYS A 123 -4.02 35.41 -16.92
CA LYS A 123 -5.35 35.15 -16.37
C LYS A 123 -5.34 35.40 -14.86
N LEU A 124 -6.42 36.00 -14.37
CA LEU A 124 -6.73 36.13 -12.97
C LEU A 124 -7.89 35.20 -12.64
N THR A 125 -7.76 34.42 -11.57
CA THR A 125 -8.84 33.62 -11.00
C THR A 125 -9.10 34.07 -9.56
N VAL A 126 -10.32 34.48 -9.21
CA VAL A 126 -10.78 34.59 -7.82
C VAL A 126 -11.58 33.32 -7.53
N LEU A 127 -11.08 32.48 -6.62
CA LEU A 127 -11.62 31.16 -6.37
C LEU A 127 -12.27 31.12 -4.97
N GLY A 128 -13.57 30.83 -4.93
CA GLY A 128 -14.28 30.58 -3.70
C GLY A 128 -14.04 29.15 -3.21
N THR A 129 -13.43 29.02 -2.03
CA THR A 129 -13.05 27.75 -1.40
C THR A 129 -13.84 27.57 -0.10
N PRO A 130 -15.02 26.91 -0.13
CA PRO A 130 -15.87 26.73 1.04
C PRO A 130 -15.25 25.75 2.05
N ALA A 131 -15.88 25.62 3.22
CA ALA A 131 -15.67 24.51 4.14
C ALA A 131 -14.22 24.27 4.60
N GLU A 132 -13.45 25.31 4.91
CA GLU A 132 -12.08 25.19 5.40
C GLU A 132 -12.03 24.58 6.81
N GLU A 133 -12.91 25.01 7.72
CA GLU A 133 -12.84 24.74 9.17
C GLU A 133 -13.02 23.26 9.57
N GLY A 134 -13.33 22.40 8.60
CA GLY A 134 -13.48 20.97 8.85
C GLY A 134 -14.00 20.14 7.69
N GLY A 135 -14.39 20.77 6.58
CA GLY A 135 -14.87 20.05 5.39
C GLY A 135 -13.79 19.76 4.36
N GLY A 136 -12.63 20.42 4.45
CA GLY A 136 -11.53 20.26 3.50
C GLY A 136 -11.89 20.70 2.08
N GLY A 137 -12.65 21.79 1.91
CA GLY A 137 -13.15 22.18 0.58
C GLY A 137 -12.04 22.37 -0.47
N LYS A 138 -10.87 22.88 -0.10
CA LYS A 138 -9.71 22.97 -1.02
C LYS A 138 -9.19 21.60 -1.45
N VAL A 139 -9.16 20.61 -0.55
CA VAL A 139 -8.77 19.23 -0.87
C VAL A 139 -9.72 18.66 -1.91
N LYS A 140 -11.03 18.78 -1.68
CA LYS A 140 -12.05 18.32 -2.62
C LYS A 140 -11.99 19.05 -3.98
N LEU A 141 -11.62 20.33 -3.98
CA LEU A 141 -11.40 21.10 -5.21
C LEU A 141 -10.15 20.59 -5.96
N ILE A 142 -9.05 20.32 -5.26
CA ILE A 142 -7.83 19.73 -5.84
C ILE A 142 -8.14 18.36 -6.46
N ASP A 143 -8.86 17.49 -5.75
CA ASP A 143 -9.27 16.17 -6.24
C ASP A 143 -10.12 16.26 -7.52
N GLN A 144 -10.88 17.34 -7.66
CA GLN A 144 -11.70 17.64 -8.84
C GLN A 144 -10.97 18.50 -9.88
N GLN A 145 -9.65 18.60 -9.79
CA GLN A 145 -8.77 19.28 -10.76
C GLN A 145 -9.06 20.77 -10.89
N ALA A 146 -9.54 21.41 -9.81
CA ALA A 146 -9.91 22.82 -9.82
C ALA A 146 -8.72 23.78 -10.02
N PHE A 147 -7.51 23.31 -9.70
CA PHE A 147 -6.26 24.07 -9.69
C PHE A 147 -5.31 23.72 -10.85
N ASP A 148 -5.66 22.78 -11.73
CA ASP A 148 -4.77 22.25 -12.78
C ASP A 148 -4.27 23.35 -13.76
N ASP A 149 -5.02 24.43 -13.94
CA ASP A 149 -4.64 25.56 -14.79
C ASP A 149 -4.13 26.78 -14.00
N VAL A 150 -3.86 26.66 -12.69
CA VAL A 150 -3.38 27.74 -11.82
C VAL A 150 -1.87 27.61 -11.59
N ASP A 151 -1.09 28.65 -11.93
CA ASP A 151 0.37 28.65 -11.77
C ASP A 151 0.83 29.12 -10.38
N ALA A 152 0.03 29.97 -9.72
CA ALA A 152 0.29 30.45 -8.38
C ALA A 152 -1.03 30.77 -7.66
N ALA A 153 -1.12 30.43 -6.38
CA ALA A 153 -2.26 30.77 -5.53
C ALA A 153 -1.82 31.70 -4.38
N LEU A 154 -2.64 32.72 -4.11
CA LEU A 154 -2.40 33.73 -3.09
C LEU A 154 -3.59 33.81 -2.15
N MET A 155 -3.30 34.00 -0.87
CA MET A 155 -4.29 34.19 0.19
C MET A 155 -3.61 34.89 1.36
N ALA A 156 -4.39 35.57 2.19
CA ALA A 156 -3.97 36.04 3.50
C ALA A 156 -5.03 35.65 4.53
N HIS A 157 -4.63 35.55 5.79
CA HIS A 157 -5.52 35.16 6.88
C HIS A 157 -5.45 36.21 8.00
N PRO A 158 -6.59 36.67 8.57
CA PRO A 158 -6.56 37.56 9.72
C PRO A 158 -6.01 36.83 10.95
N ALA A 159 -5.16 37.50 11.72
CA ALA A 159 -4.59 36.99 12.96
C ALA A 159 -4.23 38.17 13.88
N PRO A 160 -4.05 37.96 15.20
CA PRO A 160 -3.59 38.99 16.12
C PRO A 160 -2.11 39.38 15.94
N PHE A 161 -1.44 38.81 14.95
CA PHE A 161 -0.04 39.06 14.60
C PHE A 161 0.14 39.00 13.08
N HIS A 162 1.25 39.56 12.58
CA HIS A 162 1.64 39.42 11.19
C HIS A 162 2.71 38.33 11.06
N ASP A 163 2.43 37.31 10.26
CA ASP A 163 3.41 36.29 9.89
C ASP A 163 3.29 35.96 8.41
N THR A 164 4.44 35.88 7.73
CA THR A 164 4.52 35.50 6.31
C THR A 164 4.81 34.01 6.14
N ARG A 165 5.09 33.29 7.24
CA ARG A 165 5.38 31.86 7.28
C ARG A 165 4.68 31.18 8.49
N PRO A 166 3.35 31.29 8.61
CA PRO A 166 2.63 30.67 9.71
C PRO A 166 2.78 29.14 9.65
N ALA A 167 3.05 28.53 10.81
CA ALA A 167 3.07 27.07 10.94
C ALA A 167 1.62 26.56 11.07
N ILE A 168 1.05 26.06 9.98
CA ILE A 168 -0.26 25.39 9.97
C ILE A 168 -0.01 23.88 10.02
N LEU A 169 -0.55 23.20 11.03
CA LEU A 169 -0.36 21.77 11.25
C LEU A 169 -1.30 20.97 10.32
N ALA A 170 -0.74 20.08 9.49
CA ALA A 170 -1.51 19.11 8.74
C ALA A 170 -1.92 17.93 9.66
N TYR A 171 -3.19 17.55 9.65
CA TYR A 171 -3.68 16.38 10.38
C TYR A 171 -3.59 15.14 9.48
N VAL A 172 -2.73 14.18 9.83
CA VAL A 172 -2.64 12.87 9.17
C VAL A 172 -3.23 11.83 10.14
N GLY A 173 -4.34 11.21 9.76
CA GLY A 173 -4.94 10.12 10.54
C GLY A 173 -4.18 8.81 10.31
N TYR A 174 -3.93 8.05 11.37
CA TYR A 174 -3.33 6.71 11.29
C TYR A 174 -4.38 5.63 11.58
N ALA A 175 -4.30 4.49 10.89
CA ALA A 175 -5.15 3.32 11.11
C ALA A 175 -4.31 2.10 11.51
N LEU A 176 -4.79 1.31 12.48
CA LEU A 176 -4.20 0.04 12.88
C LEU A 176 -5.21 -1.08 12.64
N THR A 177 -4.85 -2.05 11.79
CA THR A 177 -5.68 -3.21 11.45
C THR A 177 -5.07 -4.48 11.99
N VAL A 178 -5.84 -5.27 12.75
CA VAL A 178 -5.43 -6.61 13.21
C VAL A 178 -6.12 -7.66 12.34
N LEU A 179 -5.33 -8.38 11.55
CA LEU A 179 -5.82 -9.37 10.60
C LEU A 179 -5.66 -10.80 11.14
N GLY A 180 -6.75 -11.58 11.11
CA GLY A 180 -6.69 -13.01 11.30
C GLY A 180 -6.36 -13.72 9.98
N SER A 181 -5.26 -14.46 9.92
CA SER A 181 -4.84 -15.19 8.71
C SER A 181 -4.95 -16.71 8.89
N PRO A 182 -6.02 -17.36 8.38
CA PRO A 182 -6.22 -18.79 8.57
C PRO A 182 -5.32 -19.64 7.65
N ALA A 183 -5.11 -20.91 8.03
CA ALA A 183 -4.57 -21.95 7.15
C ALA A 183 -3.18 -21.68 6.54
N GLU A 184 -2.24 -21.13 7.33
CA GLU A 184 -0.85 -20.97 6.88
C GLU A 184 -0.14 -22.32 6.63
N GLU A 185 -0.53 -23.38 7.34
CA GLU A 185 0.05 -24.74 7.24
C GLU A 185 -0.48 -25.54 6.03
N GLY A 186 -0.56 -24.89 4.85
CA GLY A 186 -0.91 -25.49 3.57
C GLY A 186 -2.12 -24.88 2.86
N GLY A 187 -2.92 -24.03 3.51
CA GLY A 187 -4.05 -23.37 2.84
C GLY A 187 -3.69 -22.09 2.08
N GLY A 188 -2.58 -21.43 2.44
CA GLY A 188 -2.15 -20.14 1.89
C GLY A 188 -3.17 -19.03 2.11
N GLY A 189 -3.71 -18.92 3.34
CA GLY A 189 -4.78 -17.96 3.62
C GLY A 189 -4.41 -16.52 3.32
N LYS A 190 -3.17 -16.10 3.61
CA LYS A 190 -2.72 -14.73 3.28
C LYS A 190 -2.67 -14.51 1.77
N VAL A 191 -2.36 -15.53 0.97
CA VAL A 191 -2.41 -15.41 -0.50
C VAL A 191 -3.83 -15.10 -0.98
N LYS A 192 -4.84 -15.81 -0.46
CA LYS A 192 -6.24 -15.55 -0.79
C LYS A 192 -6.72 -14.18 -0.29
N MET A 193 -6.19 -13.71 0.84
CA MET A 193 -6.49 -12.37 1.36
C MET A 193 -5.89 -11.28 0.46
N ILE A 194 -4.68 -11.48 -0.05
CA ILE A 194 -4.07 -10.59 -1.06
C ILE A 194 -4.93 -10.55 -2.32
N GLU A 195 -5.35 -11.70 -2.85
CA GLU A 195 -6.23 -11.79 -4.03
C GLU A 195 -7.59 -11.08 -3.82
N ALA A 196 -8.04 -10.97 -2.57
CA ALA A 196 -9.27 -10.28 -2.19
C ALA A 196 -9.08 -8.78 -1.86
N GLY A 197 -7.88 -8.23 -2.01
CA GLY A 197 -7.58 -6.81 -1.77
C GLY A 197 -7.47 -6.42 -0.29
N VAL A 198 -7.28 -7.38 0.63
CA VAL A 198 -7.25 -7.11 2.08
C VAL A 198 -6.03 -6.28 2.52
N PHE A 199 -5.00 -6.21 1.69
CA PHE A 199 -3.76 -5.47 1.98
C PHE A 199 -3.64 -4.15 1.18
N ASP A 200 -4.66 -3.79 0.39
CA ASP A 200 -4.59 -2.64 -0.53
C ASP A 200 -4.48 -1.29 0.20
N ASP A 201 -4.97 -1.22 1.44
CA ASP A 201 -4.93 -0.04 2.32
C ASP A 201 -3.90 -0.16 3.46
N VAL A 202 -3.02 -1.18 3.42
CA VAL A 202 -2.03 -1.43 4.47
C VAL A 202 -0.66 -0.93 4.04
N ASP A 203 -0.10 0.02 4.80
CA ASP A 203 1.22 0.60 4.51
C ASP A 203 2.40 -0.27 4.93
N VAL A 204 2.26 -1.02 6.03
CA VAL A 204 3.28 -1.89 6.64
C VAL A 204 2.58 -3.07 7.31
N ALA A 205 3.13 -4.28 7.18
CA ALA A 205 2.62 -5.48 7.84
C ALA A 205 3.70 -6.16 8.70
N MET A 206 3.35 -6.62 9.90
CA MET A 206 4.30 -7.28 10.79
C MET A 206 3.66 -8.46 11.50
N MET A 207 4.43 -9.53 11.71
CA MET A 207 4.02 -10.64 12.57
C MET A 207 5.24 -11.22 13.30
N ALA A 208 5.04 -11.81 14.47
CA ALA A 208 6.07 -12.54 15.19
C ALA A 208 5.68 -14.01 15.35
N HIS A 209 6.64 -14.93 15.26
CA HIS A 209 6.38 -16.36 15.26
C HIS A 209 7.27 -17.10 16.28
N PRO A 210 6.69 -17.97 17.13
CA PRO A 210 7.48 -18.69 18.12
C PRO A 210 8.37 -19.75 17.48
N ALA A 211 9.58 -19.88 18.00
CA ALA A 211 10.62 -20.83 17.62
C ALA A 211 11.44 -21.26 18.85
N PRO A 212 12.40 -22.17 18.71
CA PRO A 212 13.42 -22.42 19.74
C PRO A 212 14.57 -21.37 19.75
N PHE A 213 14.52 -20.33 18.93
CA PHE A 213 15.58 -19.33 18.75
C PHE A 213 15.03 -17.93 18.46
N HIS A 214 15.89 -16.91 18.50
CA HIS A 214 15.59 -15.55 18.07
C HIS A 214 16.19 -15.28 16.69
N ASP A 215 15.42 -14.70 15.76
CA ASP A 215 15.93 -14.23 14.47
C ASP A 215 14.96 -13.26 13.79
N THR A 216 15.38 -12.03 13.53
CA THR A 216 14.54 -11.00 12.86
C THR A 216 14.63 -11.05 11.34
N ARG A 217 15.69 -11.67 10.79
CA ARG A 217 16.00 -11.70 9.35
C ARG A 217 16.08 -13.13 8.83
N ILE A 218 15.22 -13.98 9.36
CA ILE A 218 15.20 -15.39 9.00
C ILE A 218 14.95 -15.57 7.50
N VAL A 219 15.69 -16.51 6.90
CA VAL A 219 15.53 -16.84 5.49
C VAL A 219 14.41 -17.87 5.32
N MET A 220 13.29 -17.44 4.75
CA MET A 220 12.17 -18.31 4.36
C MET A 220 12.17 -18.52 2.84
N LEU A 221 12.09 -19.78 2.43
CA LEU A 221 12.19 -20.23 1.04
C LEU A 221 10.86 -20.09 0.30
N ALA A 222 10.97 -19.76 -0.98
CA ALA A 222 9.87 -19.96 -1.91
C ALA A 222 9.58 -21.46 -2.05
N ARG A 223 8.31 -21.84 -2.12
CA ARG A 223 7.87 -23.24 -2.15
C ARG A 223 6.69 -23.45 -3.08
N LEU A 224 6.77 -24.55 -3.84
CA LEU A 224 5.69 -25.07 -4.69
C LEU A 224 5.32 -26.50 -4.27
N SER A 225 4.02 -26.81 -4.26
CA SER A 225 3.53 -28.19 -4.20
C SER A 225 2.85 -28.59 -5.50
N VAL A 226 3.17 -29.79 -5.96
CA VAL A 226 2.68 -30.34 -7.22
C VAL A 226 2.26 -31.78 -7.03
N THR A 227 1.06 -32.13 -7.48
CA THR A 227 0.68 -33.52 -7.75
C THR A 227 0.87 -33.81 -9.22
N VAL A 228 1.49 -34.95 -9.52
CA VAL A 228 1.66 -35.49 -10.86
C VAL A 228 0.85 -36.76 -10.96
N THR A 229 -0.04 -36.84 -11.95
CA THR A 229 -0.84 -38.04 -12.23
C THR A 229 -0.44 -38.60 -13.59
N TYR A 230 -0.07 -39.87 -13.64
CA TYR A 230 0.12 -40.59 -14.91
C TYR A 230 -1.07 -41.49 -15.18
N ARG A 231 -1.57 -41.47 -16.42
CA ARG A 231 -2.63 -42.37 -16.90
C ARG A 231 -2.10 -43.23 -18.04
N GLY A 232 -2.33 -44.53 -17.93
CA GLY A 232 -1.97 -45.55 -18.88
C GLY A 232 -3.17 -46.45 -19.19
N LYS A 233 -2.94 -47.76 -19.29
CA LYS A 233 -3.97 -48.75 -19.65
C LYS A 233 -3.69 -50.07 -18.95
N ALA A 234 -4.69 -50.57 -18.23
CA ALA A 234 -4.56 -51.80 -17.48
C ALA A 234 -4.54 -53.01 -18.41
N SER A 235 -3.77 -54.04 -18.03
CA SER A 235 -3.76 -55.35 -18.67
C SER A 235 -3.31 -56.42 -17.70
N HIS A 236 -3.59 -57.70 -18.01
CA HIS A 236 -3.12 -58.83 -17.22
C HIS A 236 -1.59 -58.95 -17.34
N ALA A 237 -0.87 -58.76 -16.23
CA ALA A 237 0.59 -58.58 -16.24
C ALA A 237 1.35 -59.78 -16.85
N SER A 238 0.87 -61.01 -16.66
CA SER A 238 1.50 -62.21 -17.24
C SER A 238 0.92 -62.65 -18.58
N GLY A 239 -0.29 -62.20 -18.91
CA GLY A 239 -1.07 -62.79 -20.00
C GLY A 239 -0.95 -61.98 -21.28
N PHE A 240 -1.14 -60.66 -21.16
CA PHE A 240 -1.16 -59.73 -22.28
C PHE A 240 -0.42 -58.43 -21.93
N PRO A 241 0.83 -58.48 -21.40
CA PRO A 241 1.51 -57.27 -20.95
C PRO A 241 1.68 -56.20 -22.05
N TRP A 242 1.86 -56.62 -23.30
CA TRP A 242 2.00 -55.73 -24.47
C TRP A 242 0.74 -54.93 -24.81
N GLU A 243 -0.43 -55.29 -24.27
CA GLU A 243 -1.68 -54.55 -24.46
C GLU A 243 -1.85 -53.40 -23.46
N GLY A 244 -0.99 -53.32 -22.44
CA GLY A 244 -1.03 -52.33 -21.37
C GLY A 244 -0.07 -51.16 -21.57
N VAL A 245 -0.31 -50.08 -20.83
CA VAL A 245 0.58 -48.91 -20.71
C VAL A 245 0.77 -48.68 -19.21
N ASN A 246 1.98 -48.86 -18.70
CA ASN A 246 2.23 -48.99 -17.27
C ASN A 246 2.50 -47.64 -16.59
N ALA A 247 1.50 -47.13 -15.87
CA ALA A 247 1.61 -45.88 -15.12
C ALA A 247 2.55 -45.97 -13.90
N LEU A 248 2.80 -47.16 -13.36
CA LEU A 248 3.77 -47.34 -12.28
C LEU A 248 5.21 -47.22 -12.79
N ASP A 249 5.49 -47.71 -14.01
CA ASP A 249 6.80 -47.50 -14.63
C ASP A 249 7.05 -46.00 -14.85
N ALA A 250 6.03 -45.24 -15.27
CA ALA A 250 6.14 -43.78 -15.40
C ALA A 250 6.47 -43.12 -14.04
N ALA A 251 5.78 -43.51 -12.97
CA ALA A 251 6.06 -42.99 -11.64
C ALA A 251 7.48 -43.31 -11.15
N VAL A 252 7.94 -44.54 -11.33
CA VAL A 252 9.29 -44.98 -10.92
C VAL A 252 10.36 -44.27 -11.76
N MET A 253 10.17 -44.17 -13.07
CA MET A 253 11.08 -43.44 -13.96
C MET A 253 11.16 -41.96 -13.59
N CYS A 254 10.02 -41.31 -13.34
CA CYS A 254 9.96 -39.94 -12.83
C CYS A 254 10.78 -39.77 -11.56
N TYR A 255 10.59 -40.66 -10.57
CA TYR A 255 11.32 -40.62 -9.31
C TYR A 255 12.84 -40.76 -9.51
N GLN A 256 13.26 -41.68 -10.39
CA GLN A 256 14.67 -41.87 -10.75
C GLN A 256 15.25 -40.67 -11.51
N SER A 257 14.51 -40.10 -12.46
CA SER A 257 14.93 -38.92 -13.21
C SER A 257 15.16 -37.72 -12.27
N VAL A 258 14.24 -37.47 -11.34
CA VAL A 258 14.41 -36.43 -10.32
C VAL A 258 15.59 -36.75 -9.40
N SER A 259 15.78 -38.01 -9.01
CA SER A 259 16.94 -38.44 -8.21
C SER A 259 18.27 -38.11 -8.91
N ASN A 260 18.40 -38.41 -10.19
CA ASN A 260 19.60 -38.12 -10.98
C ASN A 260 19.80 -36.62 -11.20
N LEU A 261 18.71 -35.87 -11.42
CA LEU A 261 18.75 -34.42 -11.61
C LEU A 261 19.35 -33.67 -10.40
N ARG A 262 19.29 -34.24 -9.18
CA ARG A 262 19.82 -33.62 -7.96
C ARG A 262 21.29 -33.25 -8.04
N GLN A 263 22.11 -33.96 -8.83
CA GLN A 263 23.51 -33.60 -9.03
C GLN A 263 23.66 -32.18 -9.61
N GLN A 264 22.66 -31.72 -10.38
CA GLN A 264 22.66 -30.43 -11.06
C GLN A 264 21.82 -29.35 -10.35
N PHE A 265 21.47 -29.60 -9.09
CA PHE A 265 20.82 -28.60 -8.24
C PHE A 265 21.84 -27.69 -7.57
N LYS A 266 21.45 -26.44 -7.32
CA LYS A 266 22.20 -25.59 -6.39
C LYS A 266 22.18 -26.22 -4.99
N PRO A 267 23.23 -26.05 -4.18
CA PRO A 267 23.25 -26.55 -2.80
C PRO A 267 22.10 -26.06 -1.91
N THR A 268 21.44 -24.97 -2.30
CA THR A 268 20.30 -24.35 -1.61
C THR A 268 18.92 -24.85 -2.08
N TRP A 269 18.86 -25.64 -3.16
CA TRP A 269 17.59 -26.13 -3.70
C TRP A 269 17.17 -27.45 -3.07
N ARG A 270 15.86 -27.63 -2.88
CA ARG A 270 15.31 -28.86 -2.31
C ARG A 270 14.12 -29.34 -3.12
N VAL A 271 14.12 -30.65 -3.40
CA VAL A 271 13.00 -31.36 -4.01
C VAL A 271 12.76 -32.62 -3.21
N HIS A 272 11.52 -32.93 -2.88
CA HIS A 272 11.14 -34.13 -2.13
C HIS A 272 9.79 -34.58 -2.64
N GLY A 273 9.55 -35.88 -2.72
CA GLY A 273 8.26 -36.38 -3.13
C GLY A 273 8.01 -37.81 -2.73
N ILE A 274 6.76 -38.23 -2.90
CA ILE A 274 6.26 -39.57 -2.58
C ILE A 274 5.41 -40.09 -3.75
N ILE A 275 5.24 -41.40 -3.83
CA ILE A 275 4.20 -42.03 -4.66
C ILE A 275 2.99 -42.26 -3.76
N SER A 276 1.96 -41.43 -3.88
CA SER A 276 0.75 -41.53 -3.06
C SER A 276 -0.18 -42.65 -3.56
N LYS A 277 -0.14 -42.98 -4.85
CA LYS A 277 -0.86 -44.10 -5.46
C LYS A 277 0.02 -44.82 -6.48
N GLY A 278 0.37 -46.08 -6.21
CA GLY A 278 1.33 -46.87 -7.02
C GLY A 278 0.77 -48.17 -7.60
N GLY A 279 -0.56 -48.32 -7.69
CA GLY A 279 -1.21 -49.57 -8.13
C GLY A 279 -1.84 -50.36 -6.98
N THR A 280 -2.68 -51.34 -7.34
CA THR A 280 -3.57 -52.05 -6.38
C THR A 280 -3.27 -53.54 -6.24
N LYS A 281 -2.83 -54.22 -7.32
CA LYS A 281 -2.50 -55.65 -7.32
C LYS A 281 -1.30 -55.95 -8.21
N PRO A 282 -0.39 -56.87 -7.83
CA PRO A 282 0.79 -57.20 -8.62
C PRO A 282 0.52 -57.84 -9.99
N ASN A 283 -0.64 -58.50 -10.17
CA ASN A 283 -0.99 -59.20 -11.41
C ASN A 283 -1.75 -58.32 -12.44
N ILE A 284 -1.91 -57.03 -12.15
CA ILE A 284 -2.57 -56.05 -13.02
C ILE A 284 -1.56 -54.93 -13.29
N ILE A 285 -1.32 -54.61 -14.57
CA ILE A 285 -0.53 -53.44 -14.94
C ILE A 285 -1.26 -52.19 -14.46
N PRO A 286 -0.65 -51.33 -13.60
CA PRO A 286 -1.30 -50.10 -13.13
C PRO A 286 -1.59 -49.14 -14.28
N ASP A 287 -2.83 -48.68 -14.38
CA ASP A 287 -3.30 -47.70 -15.36
C ASP A 287 -3.36 -46.27 -14.83
N ASN A 288 -3.17 -46.09 -13.52
CA ASN A 288 -3.17 -44.78 -12.88
C ASN A 288 -2.21 -44.75 -11.69
N THR A 289 -1.35 -43.73 -11.64
CA THR A 289 -0.48 -43.45 -10.49
C THR A 289 -0.48 -41.97 -10.14
N GLU A 290 -0.14 -41.67 -8.90
CA GLU A 290 -0.11 -40.31 -8.35
C GLU A 290 1.16 -40.13 -7.53
N LEU A 291 1.85 -39.01 -7.76
CA LEU A 291 3.02 -38.57 -7.00
C LEU A 291 2.79 -37.16 -6.48
N ILE A 292 3.29 -36.88 -5.29
CA ILE A 292 3.23 -35.55 -4.67
C ILE A 292 4.65 -35.06 -4.45
N TYR A 293 4.97 -33.86 -4.92
CA TYR A 293 6.28 -33.23 -4.81
C TYR A 293 6.21 -31.85 -4.15
N TYR A 294 7.23 -31.54 -3.33
CA TYR A 294 7.55 -30.20 -2.87
C TYR A 294 8.86 -29.74 -3.47
N LEU A 295 8.86 -28.56 -4.06
CA LEU A 295 10.03 -27.87 -4.61
C LEU A 295 10.27 -26.61 -3.77
N ARG A 296 11.53 -26.35 -3.39
CA ARG A 296 11.92 -25.16 -2.65
C ARG A 296 13.21 -24.55 -3.18
N ALA A 297 13.25 -23.23 -3.22
CA ALA A 297 14.43 -22.45 -3.58
C ALA A 297 14.47 -21.13 -2.78
N PRO A 298 15.66 -20.51 -2.62
CA PRO A 298 15.82 -19.23 -1.93
C PRO A 298 14.96 -18.08 -2.47
N THR A 299 14.76 -18.03 -3.78
CA THR A 299 14.00 -16.95 -4.43
C THR A 299 12.96 -17.50 -5.39
N GLU A 300 11.92 -16.72 -5.71
CA GLU A 300 10.93 -17.09 -6.72
C GLU A 300 11.56 -17.42 -8.07
N THR A 301 12.47 -16.57 -8.56
CA THR A 301 13.17 -16.78 -9.84
C THR A 301 13.88 -18.14 -9.88
N GLU A 302 14.54 -18.51 -8.78
CA GLU A 302 15.19 -19.81 -8.69
C GLU A 302 14.19 -20.97 -8.58
N LEU A 303 13.06 -20.77 -7.89
CA LEU A 303 12.01 -21.78 -7.79
C LEU A 303 11.42 -22.10 -9.17
N TRP A 304 11.16 -21.09 -9.99
CA TRP A 304 10.64 -21.28 -11.35
C TRP A 304 11.65 -22.01 -12.25
N LEU A 305 12.94 -21.67 -12.16
CA LEU A 305 13.99 -22.39 -12.86
C LEU A 305 14.10 -23.85 -12.42
N LEU A 306 14.01 -24.12 -11.11
CA LEU A 306 13.99 -25.48 -10.56
C LEU A 306 12.75 -26.24 -11.03
N ARG A 307 11.58 -25.60 -11.00
CA ARG A 307 10.31 -26.15 -11.45
C ARG A 307 10.39 -26.61 -12.89
N ASP A 308 10.93 -25.79 -13.80
CA ASP A 308 11.05 -26.16 -15.20
C ASP A 308 11.98 -27.36 -15.43
N LYS A 309 13.07 -27.48 -14.64
CA LYS A 309 13.94 -28.66 -14.70
C LYS A 309 13.23 -29.93 -14.22
N VAL A 310 12.50 -29.83 -13.11
CA VAL A 310 11.78 -30.97 -12.51
C VAL A 310 10.60 -31.40 -13.38
N PHE A 311 9.86 -30.46 -13.97
CA PHE A 311 8.72 -30.77 -14.85
C PHE A 311 9.16 -31.53 -16.10
N LYS A 312 10.34 -31.23 -16.65
CA LYS A 312 10.91 -32.03 -17.74
C LYS A 312 11.16 -33.50 -17.35
N CYS A 313 11.49 -33.78 -16.09
CA CYS A 313 11.58 -35.17 -15.61
C CYS A 313 10.20 -35.84 -15.58
N PHE A 314 9.15 -35.09 -15.23
CA PHE A 314 7.78 -35.59 -15.23
C PHE A 314 7.34 -35.95 -16.66
N GLU A 315 7.54 -35.02 -17.60
CA GLU A 315 7.20 -35.18 -19.02
C GLU A 315 7.98 -36.32 -19.68
N ALA A 316 9.27 -36.46 -19.36
CA ALA A 316 10.13 -37.52 -19.92
C ALA A 316 9.63 -38.92 -19.53
N ALA A 317 9.16 -39.10 -18.30
CA ALA A 317 8.65 -40.37 -17.83
C ALA A 317 7.33 -40.77 -18.51
N ALA A 318 6.42 -39.79 -18.73
CA ALA A 318 5.21 -40.00 -19.51
C ALA A 318 5.55 -40.44 -20.94
N THR A 319 6.43 -39.67 -21.59
CA THR A 319 6.85 -39.90 -22.98
C THR A 319 7.47 -41.28 -23.15
N ALA A 320 8.40 -41.67 -22.27
CA ALA A 320 9.12 -42.93 -22.39
C ALA A 320 8.24 -44.17 -22.19
N THR A 321 7.13 -44.04 -21.45
CA THR A 321 6.23 -45.15 -21.12
C THR A 321 4.95 -45.15 -21.97
N GLY A 322 4.72 -44.12 -22.78
CA GLY A 322 3.47 -43.93 -23.53
C GLY A 322 2.27 -43.53 -22.65
N CYS A 323 2.50 -43.14 -21.39
CA CYS A 323 1.45 -42.61 -20.53
C CYS A 323 1.09 -41.16 -20.90
N THR A 324 -0.12 -40.73 -20.57
CA THR A 324 -0.44 -39.31 -20.47
C THR A 324 -0.13 -38.79 -19.07
N MET A 325 0.13 -37.50 -18.93
CA MET A 325 0.46 -36.86 -17.67
C MET A 325 -0.43 -35.64 -17.43
N GLU A 326 -0.90 -35.50 -16.19
CA GLU A 326 -1.57 -34.30 -15.69
C GLU A 326 -0.79 -33.78 -14.47
N THR A 327 -0.69 -32.46 -14.32
CA THR A 327 -0.14 -31.85 -13.11
C THR A 327 -1.18 -30.93 -12.48
N ALA A 328 -1.26 -30.96 -11.17
CA ALA A 328 -2.08 -30.05 -10.37
C ALA A 328 -1.17 -29.37 -9.35
N LEU A 329 -1.21 -28.03 -9.31
CA LEU A 329 -0.60 -27.30 -8.20
C LEU A 329 -1.52 -27.45 -7.00
N HIS A 330 -0.97 -27.93 -5.89
CA HIS A 330 -1.68 -27.94 -4.63
C HIS A 330 -1.25 -26.74 -3.82
N GLU A 331 -2.22 -26.14 -3.14
CA GLU A 331 -2.00 -25.01 -2.24
C GLU A 331 -1.54 -23.75 -2.98
N ALA A 332 -1.60 -22.60 -2.31
CA ALA A 332 -1.05 -21.40 -2.89
C ALA A 332 0.47 -21.51 -3.00
N HIS A 333 1.05 -20.92 -4.06
CA HIS A 333 2.48 -20.73 -4.17
C HIS A 333 2.97 -19.84 -3.03
N TYR A 334 3.98 -20.30 -2.28
CA TYR A 334 4.57 -19.49 -1.21
C TYR A 334 5.82 -18.80 -1.74
N SER A 335 5.82 -17.47 -1.67
CA SER A 335 6.98 -16.65 -2.05
C SER A 335 8.07 -16.71 -0.98
N ASN A 336 9.31 -16.39 -1.35
CA ASN A 336 10.36 -16.17 -0.35
C ASN A 336 10.07 -14.90 0.45
N LEU A 337 10.48 -14.89 1.72
CA LEU A 337 10.28 -13.73 2.59
C LEU A 337 11.30 -12.63 2.25
N ILE A 338 10.80 -11.43 1.99
CA ILE A 338 11.59 -10.21 1.85
C ILE A 338 11.55 -9.48 3.19
N ASN A 339 12.67 -9.46 3.91
CA ASN A 339 12.77 -8.78 5.19
C ASN A 339 13.12 -7.31 4.96
N ASN A 340 12.21 -6.38 5.28
CA ASN A 340 12.52 -4.95 5.23
C ASN A 340 13.51 -4.59 6.34
N ASN A 341 14.74 -4.22 5.96
CA ASN A 341 15.81 -4.02 6.94
C ASN A 341 15.57 -2.83 7.87
N THR A 342 14.96 -1.74 7.41
CA THR A 342 14.64 -0.60 8.29
C THR A 342 13.63 -1.00 9.36
N LEU A 343 12.59 -1.77 9.02
CA LEU A 343 11.64 -2.31 10.00
C LEU A 343 12.30 -3.32 10.94
N ALA A 344 13.16 -4.19 10.41
CA ALA A 344 13.86 -5.19 11.20
C ALA A 344 14.83 -4.55 12.21
N ASP A 345 15.60 -3.53 11.79
CA ASP A 345 16.50 -2.78 12.67
C ASP A 345 15.72 -2.10 13.81
N LEU A 346 14.57 -1.52 13.48
CA LEU A 346 13.70 -0.87 14.45
C LEU A 346 13.12 -1.88 15.46
N TYR A 347 12.68 -3.03 14.96
CA TYR A 347 12.22 -4.13 15.78
C TYR A 347 13.33 -4.63 16.74
N ASP A 348 14.56 -4.78 16.26
CA ASP A 348 15.70 -5.22 17.06
C ASP A 348 16.01 -4.23 18.20
N VAL A 349 16.00 -2.93 17.91
CA VAL A 349 16.20 -1.86 18.91
C VAL A 349 15.10 -1.92 19.97
N ASN A 350 13.84 -2.02 19.55
CA ASN A 350 12.70 -2.09 20.46
C ASN A 350 12.72 -3.37 21.30
N ALA A 351 13.01 -4.52 20.70
CA ALA A 351 13.16 -5.80 21.40
C ALA A 351 14.28 -5.74 22.46
N ALA A 352 15.41 -5.12 22.14
CA ALA A 352 16.54 -4.98 23.07
C ALA A 352 16.16 -4.17 24.32
N THR A 353 15.33 -3.13 24.19
CA THR A 353 14.84 -2.34 25.35
C THR A 353 13.96 -3.17 26.30
N LEU A 354 13.38 -4.26 25.80
CA LEU A 354 12.57 -5.23 26.55
C LEU A 354 13.40 -6.41 27.07
N GLY A 355 14.72 -6.37 26.91
CA GLY A 355 15.64 -7.43 27.32
C GLY A 355 15.70 -8.62 26.36
N VAL A 356 15.20 -8.47 25.13
CA VAL A 356 15.26 -9.50 24.08
C VAL A 356 16.35 -9.13 23.09
N ASN A 357 17.40 -9.95 23.03
CA ASN A 357 18.43 -9.80 22.01
C ASN A 357 18.07 -10.69 20.82
N MET A 358 17.76 -10.06 19.70
CA MET A 358 17.57 -10.77 18.44
C MET A 358 18.95 -11.15 17.87
N GLU A 359 19.10 -12.40 17.44
CA GLU A 359 20.36 -12.94 16.91
C GLU A 359 20.17 -13.39 15.45
N ASP A 360 21.23 -13.36 14.63
CA ASP A 360 21.22 -14.07 13.34
C ASP A 360 21.57 -15.55 13.60
N THR A 361 20.61 -16.28 14.18
CA THR A 361 20.81 -17.66 14.64
C THR A 361 21.30 -18.57 13.51
N PHE A 362 20.88 -18.32 12.27
CA PHE A 362 21.18 -19.19 11.14
C PHE A 362 22.30 -18.69 10.23
N GLY A 363 22.82 -17.48 10.43
CA GLY A 363 23.82 -16.89 9.53
C GLY A 363 23.29 -16.80 8.10
N GLY A 364 22.02 -16.45 7.93
CA GLY A 364 21.33 -16.43 6.63
C GLY A 364 21.04 -17.81 6.02
N LYS A 365 21.04 -18.90 6.80
CA LYS A 365 20.62 -20.22 6.30
C LYS A 365 19.10 -20.38 6.36
N ALA A 366 18.57 -21.03 5.33
CA ALA A 366 17.15 -21.26 5.16
C ALA A 366 16.52 -22.12 6.28
N ALA A 367 15.41 -21.64 6.83
CA ALA A 367 14.74 -22.26 7.97
C ALA A 367 13.35 -22.84 7.66
N GLY A 368 12.57 -22.24 6.76
CA GLY A 368 11.17 -22.63 6.53
C GLY A 368 10.55 -22.03 5.27
N SER A 369 9.22 -22.07 5.18
CA SER A 369 8.40 -21.41 4.15
C SER A 369 7.09 -20.99 4.81
N THR A 370 6.59 -19.80 4.49
CA THR A 370 5.37 -19.23 5.09
C THR A 370 4.66 -18.32 4.10
N ASP A 371 3.32 -18.21 4.19
CA ASP A 371 2.53 -17.32 3.34
C ASP A 371 2.71 -15.82 3.70
N MET A 372 3.40 -15.50 4.80
CA MET A 372 3.91 -14.14 5.05
C MET A 372 4.95 -13.72 4.01
N GLY A 373 5.62 -14.70 3.37
CA GLY A 373 6.46 -14.45 2.21
C GLY A 373 5.67 -13.69 1.14
N ASN A 374 4.45 -14.13 0.81
CA ASN A 374 3.62 -13.45 -0.18
C ASN A 374 3.23 -12.02 0.24
N VAL A 375 2.91 -11.81 1.53
CA VAL A 375 2.61 -10.46 2.05
C VAL A 375 3.81 -9.53 1.88
N SER A 376 5.02 -10.03 2.12
CA SER A 376 6.26 -9.27 1.95
C SER A 376 6.60 -8.92 0.50
N HIS A 377 5.84 -9.38 -0.49
CA HIS A 377 5.98 -8.93 -1.88
C HIS A 377 4.97 -7.82 -2.25
N VAL A 378 3.95 -7.59 -1.42
CA VAL A 378 2.90 -6.58 -1.67
C VAL A 378 2.96 -5.41 -0.70
N VAL A 379 3.41 -5.63 0.54
CA VAL A 379 3.55 -4.59 1.57
C VAL A 379 4.89 -4.77 2.33
N PRO A 380 5.61 -3.68 2.70
CA PRO A 380 6.79 -3.76 3.56
C PRO A 380 6.53 -4.59 4.81
N SER A 381 7.37 -5.61 5.04
CA SER A 381 7.08 -6.63 6.04
C SER A 381 8.28 -7.13 6.83
N ILE A 382 7.99 -7.64 8.05
CA ILE A 382 8.91 -8.45 8.86
C ILE A 382 8.19 -9.68 9.44
N HIS A 383 8.94 -10.76 9.64
CA HIS A 383 8.49 -11.99 10.31
C HIS A 383 9.55 -12.48 11.32
N PRO A 384 9.81 -11.75 12.41
CA PRO A 384 10.72 -12.20 13.45
C PRO A 384 10.29 -13.53 14.08
N MET A 385 11.28 -14.38 14.33
CA MET A 385 11.17 -15.59 15.13
C MET A 385 11.66 -15.31 16.54
N TYR A 386 11.00 -15.87 17.56
CA TYR A 386 11.41 -15.67 18.96
C TYR A 386 11.40 -16.95 19.78
N THR A 387 12.35 -17.06 20.72
CA THR A 387 12.48 -18.26 21.54
C THR A 387 11.41 -18.36 22.62
N LEU A 388 10.99 -19.59 22.93
CA LEU A 388 10.30 -19.93 24.18
C LEU A 388 11.27 -20.51 25.24
N ASN A 389 12.59 -20.36 25.01
CA ASN A 389 13.67 -20.92 25.80
C ASN A 389 13.57 -22.46 25.93
N CYS A 390 13.39 -23.13 24.79
CA CYS A 390 13.29 -24.59 24.72
C CYS A 390 14.15 -25.15 23.58
N GLN A 391 14.47 -26.44 23.67
CA GLN A 391 15.20 -27.19 22.62
C GLN A 391 14.26 -27.94 21.66
N ALA A 392 12.95 -27.95 21.94
CA ALA A 392 11.97 -28.60 21.07
C ALA A 392 11.86 -27.83 19.75
N LEU A 393 11.77 -28.55 18.63
CA LEU A 393 11.63 -27.95 17.31
C LEU A 393 10.15 -27.75 16.96
N ASN A 394 9.86 -26.75 16.12
CA ASN A 394 8.53 -26.59 15.54
C ASN A 394 8.06 -27.92 14.91
N HIS A 395 6.75 -28.19 15.03
CA HIS A 395 6.06 -29.40 14.57
C HIS A 395 6.36 -30.68 15.39
N GLN A 396 6.93 -30.54 16.59
CA GLN A 396 7.06 -31.63 17.56
C GLN A 396 6.00 -31.53 18.66
N ARG A 397 5.65 -32.67 19.28
CA ARG A 397 4.68 -32.73 20.40
C ARG A 397 5.21 -31.96 21.61
N GLU A 398 6.51 -32.00 21.82
CA GLU A 398 7.24 -31.32 22.88
C GLU A 398 7.11 -29.80 22.75
N PHE A 399 7.20 -29.25 21.52
CA PHE A 399 7.02 -27.82 21.29
C PHE A 399 5.57 -27.40 21.54
N THR A 400 4.59 -28.26 21.22
CA THR A 400 3.17 -28.02 21.55
C THR A 400 2.96 -27.86 23.06
N ALA A 401 3.61 -28.70 23.87
CA ALA A 401 3.53 -28.61 25.32
C ALA A 401 4.14 -27.29 25.86
N VAL A 402 5.31 -26.90 25.33
CA VAL A 402 5.97 -25.64 25.72
C VAL A 402 5.15 -24.42 25.31
N ALA A 403 4.61 -24.39 24.08
CA ALA A 403 3.82 -23.28 23.57
C ALA A 403 2.50 -23.06 24.35
N GLY A 404 1.95 -24.12 24.95
CA GLY A 404 0.77 -24.04 25.81
C GLY A 404 1.06 -23.71 27.28
N ALA A 405 2.33 -23.60 27.67
CA ALA A 405 2.73 -23.42 29.07
C ALA A 405 2.67 -21.93 29.49
N PRO A 406 2.31 -21.61 30.75
CA PRO A 406 2.34 -20.23 31.27
C PRO A 406 3.70 -19.54 31.12
N GLU A 407 4.79 -20.31 31.17
CA GLU A 407 6.18 -19.84 31.04
C GLU A 407 6.48 -19.27 29.64
N ALA A 408 5.68 -19.60 28.61
CA ALA A 408 5.81 -19.04 27.26
C ALA A 408 5.26 -17.60 27.15
N GLN A 409 4.40 -17.17 28.07
CA GLN A 409 3.71 -15.88 28.00
C GLN A 409 4.67 -14.68 28.07
N PRO A 410 5.65 -14.61 29.00
CA PRO A 410 6.57 -13.48 29.05
C PRO A 410 7.34 -13.26 27.73
N TYR A 411 7.81 -14.34 27.09
CA TYR A 411 8.50 -14.27 25.80
C TYR A 411 7.60 -13.72 24.71
N THR A 412 6.35 -14.22 24.65
CA THR A 412 5.35 -13.79 23.66
C THR A 412 4.94 -12.33 23.86
N LEU A 413 4.68 -11.91 25.10
CA LEU A 413 4.30 -10.53 25.40
C LEU A 413 5.45 -9.54 25.15
N ALA A 414 6.70 -9.95 25.31
CA ALA A 414 7.84 -9.13 24.92
C ALA A 414 7.84 -8.85 23.40
N GLN A 415 7.56 -9.86 22.57
CA GLN A 415 7.44 -9.64 21.12
C GLN A 415 6.23 -8.80 20.75
N GLY A 416 5.08 -9.00 21.41
CA GLY A 416 3.90 -8.17 21.22
C GLY A 416 4.16 -6.69 21.51
N LYS A 417 4.93 -6.39 22.56
CA LYS A 417 5.38 -5.03 22.87
C LYS A 417 6.35 -4.50 21.80
N ALA A 418 7.32 -5.29 21.35
CA ALA A 418 8.25 -4.88 20.29
C ALA A 418 7.53 -4.55 18.98
N LEU A 419 6.54 -5.36 18.57
CA LEU A 419 5.67 -5.06 17.42
C LEU A 419 4.91 -3.73 17.60
N ALA A 420 4.31 -3.52 18.77
CA ALA A 420 3.56 -2.29 19.06
C ALA A 420 4.46 -1.04 19.05
N MET A 421 5.65 -1.11 19.64
CA MET A 421 6.63 -0.02 19.64
C MET A 421 7.09 0.31 18.22
N THR A 422 7.42 -0.72 17.43
CA THR A 422 7.84 -0.58 16.03
C THR A 422 6.74 0.05 15.17
N ALA A 423 5.48 -0.36 15.38
CA ALA A 423 4.34 0.25 14.69
C ALA A 423 4.20 1.73 15.05
N LEU A 424 4.29 2.07 16.34
CA LEU A 424 4.20 3.46 16.81
C LEU A 424 5.31 4.34 16.24
N ASP A 425 6.55 3.84 16.19
CA ASP A 425 7.67 4.58 15.60
C ASP A 425 7.42 4.92 14.13
N VAL A 426 6.92 3.95 13.35
CA VAL A 426 6.56 4.17 11.94
C VAL A 426 5.38 5.11 11.80
N MET A 427 4.32 4.91 12.60
CA MET A 427 3.13 5.75 12.57
C MET A 427 3.45 7.20 12.97
N THR A 428 4.37 7.44 13.90
CA THR A 428 4.67 8.79 14.38
C THR A 428 5.78 9.50 13.60
N SER A 429 6.40 8.83 12.62
CA SER A 429 7.49 9.38 11.82
C SER A 429 7.25 9.19 10.32
N PRO A 430 6.70 10.20 9.63
CA PRO A 430 6.48 10.16 8.18
C PRO A 430 7.75 9.88 7.38
N ASP A 431 8.90 10.42 7.82
CA ASP A 431 10.20 10.18 7.19
C ASP A 431 10.62 8.71 7.32
N LEU A 432 10.32 8.07 8.46
CA LEU A 432 10.61 6.66 8.67
C LEU A 432 9.72 5.78 7.79
N LEU A 433 8.43 6.09 7.68
CA LEU A 433 7.52 5.39 6.77
C LEU A 433 7.99 5.52 5.31
N ALA A 434 8.39 6.73 4.89
CA ALA A 434 8.93 6.95 3.55
C ALA A 434 10.19 6.11 3.30
N LYS A 435 11.09 6.02 4.29
CA LYS A 435 12.29 5.17 4.22
C LYS A 435 11.93 3.68 4.12
N VAL A 436 10.99 3.20 4.95
CA VAL A 436 10.51 1.80 4.91
C VAL A 436 9.98 1.44 3.53
N LYS A 437 9.15 2.31 2.95
CA LYS A 437 8.61 2.12 1.59
C LYS A 437 9.71 2.15 0.52
N ALA A 438 10.69 3.05 0.64
CA ALA A 438 11.80 3.11 -0.29
C ALA A 438 12.69 1.86 -0.24
N ASP A 439 12.99 1.35 0.96
CA ASP A 439 13.75 0.11 1.13
C ASP A 439 12.99 -1.09 0.56
N PHE A 440 11.67 -1.16 0.76
CA PHE A 440 10.83 -2.21 0.19
C PHE A 440 10.89 -2.27 -1.34
N GLU A 441 10.77 -1.13 -2.03
CA GLU A 441 10.87 -1.08 -3.49
C GLU A 441 12.26 -1.53 -3.99
N LYS A 442 13.31 -1.23 -3.24
CA LYS A 442 14.67 -1.68 -3.55
C LYS A 442 14.84 -3.18 -3.32
N ASP A 443 14.34 -3.70 -2.20
CA ASP A 443 14.46 -5.10 -1.82
C ASP A 443 13.67 -5.99 -2.79
N LYS A 444 12.50 -5.55 -3.28
CA LYS A 444 11.73 -6.26 -4.32
C LYS A 444 12.46 -6.40 -5.66
N GLN A 445 13.38 -5.50 -5.99
CA GLN A 445 14.17 -5.59 -7.21
C GLN A 445 15.31 -6.61 -7.10
N ASN A 446 15.74 -6.95 -5.88
CA ASN A 446 16.73 -7.99 -5.59
C ASN A 446 16.27 -8.86 -4.41
N PRO A 447 15.17 -9.62 -4.59
CA PRO A 447 14.47 -10.29 -3.49
C PRO A 447 15.13 -11.58 -3.02
#